data_AF-A0A496ZI50-F1
#
_entry.id   AF-A0A496ZI50-F1
#
_cell.length_a   1.000
_cell.length_b   1.000
_cell.length_c   1.000
_cell.angle_alpha   90.00
_cell.angle_beta   90.00
_cell.angle_gamma   90.00
#
_symmetry.space_group_name_H-M   'P 1'
#
loop_
_entity.id
_entity.type
_entity.pdbx_description
1 polymer ?
#
loop_
_entity_poly.entity_id
_entity_poly.type
_entity_poly.pdbx_seq_one_letter_code
_entity_poly.pdbx_strand_id
1 'polypeptide(L)'
;MNKDIIQNNLASLPHFKELIQGAGGKQNYIHLSNVFTTIPAASVPACTSMYTGLHPQNTGVVSTIWFDRRSTKVRTMISYGQQRINHILTQNNVKTLFEYVGAAGKTSLSAMLMIDKGTDWSIKIEKHIADTVVAACLKPGFNLPGLSISHHRSEAVVMPGACTKEIYLKNRHTENWLHPPGLLTDVKPAIDLLMDDDTIQDCVNAMVIRQYPGERNEGIVENDAWWGFDRQSYQNGPRSDSSFLKALLPLKAGLHQFELKDYISEGLTRQYTRETTPDIKLINKKGYYFEVDFTKYGHHGSYYPEDTVLSFWIAGPGLKTIIPERHTIASATSTLDLIPMVAYLLGMQQPVGIDGRNPLAGLKP
;
A
#
# COMPACT_ATOMS: atom_id res chain seq x y z
N MET A 1 3.88 -20.51 8.73
CA MET A 1 5.13 -19.74 8.64
C MET A 1 5.66 -19.53 10.05
N ASN A 2 6.96 -19.70 10.27
CA ASN A 2 7.53 -19.56 11.61
C ASN A 2 7.50 -18.08 12.01
N LYS A 3 6.55 -17.68 12.86
CA LYS A 3 6.35 -16.30 13.34
C LYS A 3 7.59 -15.71 14.00
N ASP A 4 8.59 -16.54 14.27
CA ASP A 4 9.84 -16.19 14.93
C ASP A 4 10.99 -15.89 13.97
N ILE A 5 10.82 -15.94 12.63
CA ILE A 5 11.96 -15.71 11.70
C ILE A 5 12.54 -14.30 11.87
N ILE A 6 11.71 -13.27 11.98
CA ILE A 6 12.17 -11.90 12.21
C ILE A 6 12.89 -11.82 13.56
N GLN A 7 12.33 -12.42 14.61
CA GLN A 7 12.88 -12.43 15.97
C GLN A 7 14.21 -13.18 16.03
N ASN A 8 14.32 -14.31 15.34
CA ASN A 8 15.51 -15.15 15.26
C ASN A 8 16.63 -14.43 14.48
N ASN A 9 16.28 -13.75 13.38
CA ASN A 9 17.23 -12.95 12.60
C ASN A 9 17.71 -11.72 13.38
N LEU A 10 16.80 -11.00 14.04
CA LEU A 10 17.20 -9.87 14.90
C LEU A 10 18.08 -10.33 16.06
N ALA A 11 17.82 -11.52 16.62
CA ALA A 11 18.61 -12.08 17.71
C ALA A 11 20.03 -12.51 17.29
N SER A 12 20.29 -12.72 15.99
CA SER A 12 21.59 -13.13 15.45
C SER A 12 22.45 -11.96 14.93
N LEU A 13 21.88 -10.76 14.77
CA LEU A 13 22.63 -9.57 14.36
C LEU A 13 23.63 -9.14 15.44
N PRO A 14 24.95 -9.09 15.14
CA PRO A 14 25.96 -8.57 16.05
C PRO A 14 25.61 -7.13 16.45
N HIS A 15 25.73 -6.81 17.74
CA HIS A 15 25.42 -5.50 18.32
C HIS A 15 23.96 -5.03 18.26
N PHE A 16 23.05 -5.68 17.52
CA PHE A 16 21.62 -5.31 17.55
C PHE A 16 21.02 -5.54 18.94
N LYS A 17 21.34 -6.67 19.56
CA LYS A 17 20.98 -6.95 20.96
C LYS A 17 21.53 -5.90 21.91
N GLU A 18 22.77 -5.47 21.73
CA GLU A 18 23.38 -4.43 22.57
C GLU A 18 22.76 -3.04 22.32
N LEU A 19 22.40 -2.72 21.08
CA LEU A 19 21.73 -1.47 20.72
C LEU A 19 20.34 -1.35 21.37
N ILE A 20 19.56 -2.43 21.33
CA ILE A 20 18.21 -2.47 21.89
C ILE A 20 18.23 -2.70 23.42
N GLN A 21 19.07 -3.62 23.90
CA GLN A 21 19.09 -4.05 25.30
C GLN A 21 20.18 -3.37 26.13
N GLY A 22 21.01 -2.51 25.53
CA GLY A 22 22.14 -1.84 26.19
C GLY A 22 23.25 -2.79 26.61
N ALA A 23 24.36 -2.21 27.08
CA ALA A 23 25.47 -2.96 27.64
C ALA A 23 25.01 -3.87 28.80
N GLY A 24 25.35 -5.16 28.72
CA GLY A 24 24.94 -6.17 29.71
C GLY A 24 23.44 -6.46 29.75
N GLY A 25 22.67 -6.04 28.73
CA GLY A 25 21.25 -6.34 28.62
C GLY A 25 20.40 -5.69 29.70
N LYS A 26 20.70 -4.45 30.11
CA LYS A 26 20.02 -3.73 31.21
C LYS A 26 19.09 -2.59 30.75
N GLN A 27 19.07 -2.25 29.47
CA GLN A 27 18.20 -1.21 28.93
C GLN A 27 16.75 -1.69 28.87
N ASN A 28 15.83 -0.78 29.19
CA ASN A 28 14.41 -1.00 28.96
C ASN A 28 14.09 -0.85 27.48
N TYR A 29 13.09 -1.60 27.04
CA TYR A 29 12.59 -1.50 25.69
C TYR A 29 11.09 -1.79 25.68
N ILE A 30 10.44 -1.33 24.62
CA ILE A 30 9.09 -1.71 24.27
C ILE A 30 9.18 -2.41 22.92
N HIS A 31 8.69 -3.63 22.87
CA HIS A 31 8.60 -4.42 21.65
C HIS A 31 7.14 -4.49 21.20
N LEU A 32 6.86 -4.00 20.00
CA LEU A 32 5.58 -4.17 19.34
C LEU A 32 5.76 -5.25 18.28
N SER A 33 5.18 -6.42 18.52
CA SER A 33 5.44 -7.62 17.71
C SER A 33 4.50 -7.77 16.50
N ASN A 34 3.44 -6.97 16.43
CA ASN A 34 2.41 -7.05 15.40
C ASN A 34 2.03 -5.65 14.90
N VAL A 35 2.94 -5.02 14.17
CA VAL A 35 2.77 -3.67 13.62
C VAL A 35 2.39 -3.75 12.15
N PHE A 36 1.19 -3.32 11.80
CA PHE A 36 0.74 -3.26 10.42
C PHE A 36 1.21 -1.96 9.77
N THR A 37 1.82 -2.06 8.59
CA THR A 37 2.10 -0.88 7.76
C THR A 37 0.82 -0.31 7.14
N THR A 38 0.90 0.69 6.27
CA THR A 38 -0.23 1.08 5.42
C THR A 38 -0.11 0.42 4.06
N ILE A 39 -1.23 0.22 3.36
CA ILE A 39 -1.23 -0.25 1.99
C ILE A 39 -1.02 0.93 1.02
N PRO A 40 -0.11 0.82 0.03
CA PRO A 40 0.72 -0.33 -0.29
C PRO A 40 1.92 -0.46 0.65
N ALA A 41 2.21 -1.69 1.04
CA ALA A 41 3.15 -2.00 2.11
C ALA A 41 4.61 -1.67 1.78
N ALA A 42 5.39 -1.30 2.80
CA ALA A 42 6.85 -1.12 2.73
C ALA A 42 7.34 -0.29 1.52
N SER A 43 6.58 0.75 1.16
CA SER A 43 6.84 1.60 -0.01
C SER A 43 6.81 3.08 0.36
N VAL A 44 7.09 3.98 -0.58
CA VAL A 44 7.08 5.43 -0.37
C VAL A 44 5.81 5.96 0.35
N PRO A 45 4.58 5.56 -0.01
CA PRO A 45 3.37 5.96 0.73
C PRO A 45 3.37 5.44 2.18
N ALA A 46 3.91 4.25 2.45
CA ALA A 46 4.01 3.73 3.82
C ALA A 46 4.98 4.53 4.68
N CYS A 47 6.16 4.88 4.15
CA CYS A 47 7.10 5.76 4.84
C CYS A 47 6.48 7.14 5.10
N THR A 48 5.80 7.70 4.10
CA THR A 48 5.10 8.99 4.23
C THR A 48 4.03 8.94 5.31
N SER A 49 3.22 7.88 5.32
CA SER A 49 2.17 7.64 6.31
C SER A 49 2.72 7.51 7.72
N MET A 50 3.84 6.79 7.89
CA MET A 50 4.52 6.64 9.17
C MET A 50 5.00 8.00 9.74
N TYR A 51 5.57 8.86 8.90
CA TYR A 51 6.08 10.18 9.33
C TYR A 51 5.02 11.28 9.43
N THR A 52 3.78 11.02 9.02
CA THR A 52 2.66 11.97 9.09
C THR A 52 1.54 11.51 10.02
N GLY A 53 1.52 10.22 10.37
CA GLY A 53 0.44 9.61 11.15
C GLY A 53 -0.88 9.54 10.39
N LEU A 54 -0.86 9.67 9.06
CA LEU A 54 -2.03 9.76 8.18
C LEU A 54 -2.04 8.64 7.15
N HIS A 55 -3.22 8.18 6.75
CA HIS A 55 -3.37 7.27 5.62
C HIS A 55 -2.95 7.91 4.29
N PRO A 56 -2.52 7.12 3.28
CA PRO A 56 -2.00 7.65 2.01
C PRO A 56 -2.93 8.67 1.33
N GLN A 57 -4.24 8.44 1.32
CA GLN A 57 -5.21 9.38 0.72
C GLN A 57 -5.20 10.77 1.38
N ASN A 58 -4.90 10.83 2.68
CA ASN A 58 -4.86 12.08 3.45
C ASN A 58 -3.50 12.79 3.31
N THR A 59 -2.46 12.07 2.87
CA THR A 59 -1.13 12.66 2.58
C THR A 59 -1.04 13.21 1.15
N GLY A 60 -1.80 12.63 0.21
CA GLY A 60 -1.66 12.83 -1.24
C GLY A 60 -0.53 12.05 -1.91
N VAL A 61 0.25 11.28 -1.14
CA VAL A 61 1.24 10.32 -1.65
C VAL A 61 0.62 8.93 -1.57
N VAL A 62 -0.05 8.51 -2.64
CA VAL A 62 -0.93 7.31 -2.65
C VAL A 62 -0.26 6.03 -3.15
N SER A 63 0.87 6.18 -3.87
CA SER A 63 1.68 5.09 -4.42
C SER A 63 3.10 5.62 -4.70
N THR A 64 4.03 4.75 -5.07
CA THR A 64 5.36 5.17 -5.56
C THR A 64 5.25 5.80 -6.96
N ILE A 65 4.35 5.26 -7.80
CA ILE A 65 4.01 5.78 -9.12
C ILE A 65 2.49 5.67 -9.27
N TRP A 66 1.85 6.74 -9.72
CA TRP A 66 0.40 6.73 -9.97
C TRP A 66 0.02 7.72 -11.07
N PHE A 67 -1.17 7.52 -11.64
CA PHE A 67 -1.76 8.44 -12.60
C PHE A 67 -2.71 9.40 -11.88
N ASP A 68 -2.49 10.70 -12.06
CA ASP A 68 -3.37 11.76 -11.55
C ASP A 68 -4.35 12.14 -12.66
N ARG A 69 -5.63 11.76 -12.49
CA ARG A 69 -6.70 12.00 -13.48
C ARG A 69 -6.97 13.47 -13.72
N ARG A 70 -6.76 14.32 -12.71
CA ARG A 70 -7.03 15.76 -12.81
C ARG A 70 -5.99 16.44 -13.69
N SER A 71 -4.71 16.13 -13.47
CA SER A 71 -3.62 16.70 -14.27
C SER A 71 -3.28 15.88 -15.50
N THR A 72 -3.81 14.66 -15.64
CA THR A 72 -3.49 13.66 -16.67
C THR A 72 -1.99 13.37 -16.76
N LYS A 73 -1.30 13.41 -15.61
CA LYS A 73 0.14 13.19 -15.50
C LYS A 73 0.42 11.97 -14.63
N VAL A 74 1.46 11.25 -14.98
CA VAL A 74 2.05 10.24 -14.11
C VAL A 74 2.93 10.95 -13.09
N ARG A 75 2.66 10.70 -11.81
CA ARG A 75 3.50 11.13 -10.69
C ARG A 75 4.39 9.96 -10.30
N THR A 76 5.66 10.23 -10.04
CA THR A 76 6.64 9.21 -9.67
C THR A 76 7.57 9.73 -8.58
N MET A 77 7.85 8.88 -7.61
CA MET A 77 8.79 9.14 -6.51
C MET A 77 10.18 8.57 -6.78
N ILE A 78 10.40 7.96 -7.95
CA ILE A 78 11.72 7.44 -8.34
C ILE A 78 12.71 8.62 -8.56
N SER A 79 13.91 8.50 -7.98
CA SER A 79 15.05 9.44 -8.04
C SER A 79 15.00 10.70 -7.17
N TYR A 80 13.87 11.40 -7.07
CA TYR A 80 13.74 12.65 -6.28
C TYR A 80 12.72 12.53 -5.14
N GLY A 81 12.58 11.32 -4.58
CA GLY A 81 11.51 10.94 -3.66
C GLY A 81 11.28 11.96 -2.54
N GLN A 82 12.29 12.26 -1.73
CA GLN A 82 12.12 13.13 -0.56
C GLN A 82 11.64 14.54 -0.91
N GLN A 83 12.24 15.18 -1.92
CA GLN A 83 11.85 16.55 -2.32
C GLN A 83 10.42 16.58 -2.86
N ARG A 84 10.03 15.57 -3.66
CA ARG A 84 8.67 15.45 -4.21
C ARG A 84 7.64 15.17 -3.12
N ILE A 85 7.95 14.29 -2.17
CA ILE A 85 7.10 14.02 -1.01
C ILE A 85 6.89 15.32 -0.23
N ASN A 86 7.97 16.01 0.16
CA ASN A 86 7.87 17.26 0.90
C ASN A 86 7.01 18.30 0.18
N HIS A 87 7.16 18.45 -1.13
CA HIS A 87 6.34 19.36 -1.93
C HIS A 87 4.86 19.01 -1.88
N ILE A 88 4.50 17.72 -2.03
CA ILE A 88 3.11 17.24 -1.93
C ILE A 88 2.56 17.50 -0.53
N LEU A 89 3.32 17.18 0.52
CA LEU A 89 2.90 17.41 1.90
C LEU A 89 2.64 18.91 2.17
N THR A 90 3.53 19.79 1.73
CA THR A 90 3.32 21.24 1.84
C THR A 90 2.07 21.70 1.08
N GLN A 91 1.87 21.24 -0.16
CA GLN A 91 0.67 21.58 -0.95
C GLN A 91 -0.62 21.15 -0.28
N ASN A 92 -0.59 20.03 0.43
CA ASN A 92 -1.73 19.47 1.14
C ASN A 92 -1.83 19.94 2.60
N ASN A 93 -0.95 20.84 3.05
CA ASN A 93 -0.88 21.32 4.43
C ASN A 93 -0.75 20.19 5.46
N VAL A 94 0.02 19.15 5.11
CA VAL A 94 0.27 17.99 5.96
C VAL A 94 1.58 18.18 6.71
N LYS A 95 1.50 18.13 8.04
CA LYS A 95 2.66 18.20 8.92
C LYS A 95 3.30 16.84 9.13
N THR A 96 4.61 16.85 9.24
CA THR A 96 5.43 15.69 9.59
C THR A 96 5.74 15.62 11.09
N LEU A 97 6.21 14.47 11.55
CA LEU A 97 6.74 14.27 12.90
C LEU A 97 7.76 15.35 13.28
N PHE A 98 8.66 15.71 12.38
CA PHE A 98 9.73 16.68 12.63
C PHE A 98 9.19 18.08 12.89
N GLU A 99 8.13 18.49 12.18
CA GLU A 99 7.47 19.76 12.40
C GLU A 99 6.73 19.79 13.74
N TYR A 100 6.08 18.69 14.14
CA TYR A 100 5.47 18.58 15.46
C TYR A 100 6.50 18.67 16.58
N VAL A 101 7.63 17.95 16.46
CA VAL A 101 8.73 18.01 17.42
C VAL A 101 9.33 19.41 17.49
N GLY A 102 9.59 20.04 16.35
CA GLY A 102 10.12 21.40 16.28
C GLY A 102 9.19 22.44 16.91
N ALA A 103 7.88 22.34 16.63
CA ALA A 103 6.87 23.23 17.22
C ALA A 103 6.76 23.06 18.75
N ALA A 104 7.08 21.88 19.29
CA ALA A 104 7.13 21.62 20.72
C ALA A 104 8.46 22.10 21.39
N GLY A 105 9.34 22.78 20.64
CA GLY A 105 10.64 23.23 21.15
C GLY A 105 11.60 22.07 21.44
N LYS A 106 11.37 20.91 20.81
CA LYS A 106 12.22 19.72 20.93
C LYS A 106 13.11 19.59 19.69
N THR A 107 14.17 18.80 19.82
CA THR A 107 15.04 18.44 18.70
C THR A 107 14.89 16.96 18.39
N SER A 108 14.88 16.62 17.11
CA SER A 108 14.87 15.23 16.64
C SER A 108 15.82 15.04 15.48
N LEU A 109 16.47 13.89 15.47
CA LEU A 109 17.19 13.37 14.33
C LEU A 109 16.57 12.03 13.97
N SER A 110 16.36 11.78 12.69
CA SER A 110 16.06 10.44 12.18
C SER A 110 17.22 9.98 11.32
N ALA A 111 17.73 8.79 11.61
CA ALA A 111 18.62 8.06 10.74
C ALA A 111 17.91 6.77 10.32
N MET A 112 17.58 6.65 9.04
CA MET A 112 17.07 5.42 8.47
C MET A 112 18.25 4.67 7.86
N LEU A 113 18.65 3.57 8.47
CA LEU A 113 19.70 2.70 7.95
C LEU A 113 19.04 1.45 7.37
N MET A 114 18.98 1.37 6.04
CA MET A 114 18.60 0.15 5.34
C MET A 114 19.88 -0.67 5.12
N ILE A 115 20.03 -1.79 5.84
CA ILE A 115 21.11 -2.75 5.61
C ILE A 115 20.48 -4.04 5.08
N ASP A 116 20.79 -4.39 3.85
CA ASP A 116 20.28 -5.58 3.15
C ASP A 116 21.44 -6.43 2.63
N LYS A 117 22.32 -6.91 3.52
CA LYS A 117 23.33 -7.91 3.13
C LYS A 117 23.10 -9.23 3.85
N GLY A 118 22.56 -10.21 3.11
CA GLY A 118 22.51 -11.62 3.53
C GLY A 118 21.31 -12.04 4.38
N THR A 119 20.32 -11.19 4.58
CA THR A 119 19.04 -11.55 5.24
C THR A 119 17.91 -11.61 4.20
N ASP A 120 17.17 -12.72 4.14
CA ASP A 120 15.93 -12.93 3.36
C ASP A 120 14.80 -12.02 3.89
N TRP A 121 14.95 -10.70 3.77
CA TRP A 121 13.91 -9.75 4.16
C TRP A 121 12.92 -9.49 3.03
N SER A 122 13.36 -9.58 1.77
CA SER A 122 12.44 -9.51 0.65
C SER A 122 11.74 -10.86 0.47
N ILE A 123 10.43 -10.84 0.20
CA ILE A 123 9.76 -12.02 -0.30
C ILE A 123 10.52 -12.44 -1.56
N LYS A 124 11.13 -13.62 -1.50
CA LYS A 124 11.82 -14.21 -2.64
C LYS A 124 10.85 -14.23 -3.82
N ILE A 125 11.29 -13.70 -4.95
CA ILE A 125 10.52 -13.81 -6.18
C ILE A 125 10.58 -15.28 -6.61
N GLU A 126 9.44 -15.95 -6.57
CA GLU A 126 9.27 -17.32 -7.06
C GLU A 126 9.04 -17.33 -8.57
N LYS A 127 8.36 -16.29 -9.08
CA LYS A 127 8.10 -16.11 -10.52
C LYS A 127 8.16 -14.65 -10.93
N HIS A 128 9.05 -14.35 -11.87
CA HIS A 128 9.11 -13.08 -12.58
C HIS A 128 8.09 -13.07 -13.72
N ILE A 129 7.35 -11.97 -13.82
CA ILE A 129 6.38 -11.71 -14.87
C ILE A 129 6.81 -10.42 -15.56
N ALA A 130 6.75 -10.36 -16.88
CA ALA A 130 7.13 -9.14 -17.58
C ALA A 130 6.22 -7.97 -17.15
N ASP A 131 6.81 -6.85 -16.73
CA ASP A 131 6.06 -5.65 -16.31
C ASP A 131 5.05 -5.16 -17.36
N THR A 132 5.35 -5.42 -18.64
CA THR A 132 4.57 -5.01 -19.80
C THR A 132 3.36 -5.88 -20.12
N VAL A 133 3.20 -7.05 -19.47
CA VAL A 133 2.18 -8.04 -19.86
C VAL A 133 0.76 -7.46 -19.80
N VAL A 134 0.40 -6.75 -18.72
CA VAL A 134 -0.93 -6.13 -18.56
C VAL A 134 -1.21 -5.12 -19.66
N ALA A 135 -0.22 -4.29 -20.00
CA ALA A 135 -0.37 -3.33 -21.09
C ALA A 135 -0.51 -4.03 -22.44
N ALA A 136 0.17 -5.16 -22.65
CA ALA A 136 0.04 -5.97 -23.86
C ALA A 136 -1.37 -6.56 -24.00
N CYS A 137 -1.97 -7.06 -22.91
CA CYS A 137 -3.35 -7.57 -22.92
C CYS A 137 -4.36 -6.50 -23.33
N LEU A 138 -4.20 -5.24 -22.88
CA LEU A 138 -5.18 -4.18 -23.13
C LEU A 138 -5.08 -3.54 -24.52
N LYS A 139 -3.89 -3.56 -25.16
CA LYS A 139 -3.65 -2.92 -26.47
C LYS A 139 -4.64 -3.26 -27.58
N PRO A 140 -5.17 -4.49 -27.71
CA PRO A 140 -6.14 -4.81 -28.75
C PRO A 140 -7.47 -4.03 -28.64
N GLY A 141 -7.85 -3.61 -27.44
CA GLY A 141 -9.14 -2.93 -27.21
C GLY A 141 -9.05 -1.50 -26.68
N PHE A 142 -7.85 -1.00 -26.39
CA PHE A 142 -7.63 0.31 -25.78
C PHE A 142 -6.39 0.99 -26.37
N ASN A 143 -6.48 2.31 -26.55
CA ASN A 143 -5.34 3.16 -26.84
C ASN A 143 -4.53 3.43 -25.56
N LEU A 144 -3.33 2.88 -25.46
CA LEU A 144 -2.43 3.11 -24.32
C LEU A 144 -1.40 4.22 -24.64
N PRO A 145 -0.88 4.94 -23.65
CA PRO A 145 0.18 5.92 -23.87
C PRO A 145 1.46 5.26 -24.40
N GLY A 146 2.21 6.00 -25.22
CA GLY A 146 3.45 5.54 -25.83
C GLY A 146 4.17 6.69 -26.55
N LEU A 147 5.14 6.37 -27.42
CA LEU A 147 5.91 7.39 -28.15
C LEU A 147 5.02 8.34 -28.98
N SER A 148 3.91 7.84 -29.51
CA SER A 148 2.99 8.57 -30.39
C SER A 148 1.67 8.97 -29.72
N ILE A 149 1.37 8.49 -28.52
CA ILE A 149 0.09 8.68 -27.83
C ILE A 149 0.37 9.31 -26.46
N SER A 150 -0.11 10.54 -26.26
CA SER A 150 -0.06 11.21 -24.96
C SER A 150 -1.16 10.70 -24.02
N HIS A 151 -0.97 10.90 -22.71
CA HIS A 151 -1.97 10.52 -21.70
C HIS A 151 -3.36 11.17 -21.90
N HIS A 152 -3.43 12.34 -22.55
CA HIS A 152 -4.70 12.99 -22.87
C HIS A 152 -5.51 12.18 -23.90
N ARG A 153 -4.81 11.56 -24.85
CA ARG A 153 -5.40 10.82 -25.98
C ARG A 153 -5.52 9.31 -25.72
N SER A 154 -4.89 8.79 -24.68
CA SER A 154 -5.06 7.39 -24.29
C SER A 154 -6.44 7.15 -23.66
N GLU A 155 -6.89 5.90 -23.72
CA GLU A 155 -8.13 5.39 -23.12
C GLU A 155 -7.84 4.53 -21.90
N ALA A 156 -6.62 3.99 -21.79
CA ALA A 156 -6.17 3.24 -20.62
C ALA A 156 -4.73 3.63 -20.27
N VAL A 157 -4.43 3.64 -18.98
CA VAL A 157 -3.08 3.87 -18.43
C VAL A 157 -2.81 2.76 -17.41
N VAL A 158 -1.72 2.02 -17.61
CA VAL A 158 -1.28 0.95 -16.70
C VAL A 158 -0.07 1.45 -15.92
N MET A 159 -0.16 1.47 -14.59
CA MET A 159 0.97 1.87 -13.77
C MET A 159 1.88 0.67 -13.47
N PRO A 160 3.21 0.89 -13.48
CA PRO A 160 4.16 -0.11 -13.05
C PRO A 160 3.97 -0.39 -11.55
N GLY A 161 4.25 -1.62 -11.15
CA GLY A 161 4.09 -2.05 -9.77
C GLY A 161 4.37 -3.55 -9.67
N ALA A 162 5.15 -3.93 -8.65
CA ALA A 162 5.72 -5.28 -8.60
C ALA A 162 4.69 -6.32 -8.18
N CYS A 163 4.05 -6.15 -7.02
CA CYS A 163 3.03 -7.09 -6.52
C CYS A 163 1.63 -6.78 -7.01
N THR A 164 1.44 -5.59 -7.58
CA THR A 164 0.14 -5.07 -7.96
C THR A 164 0.23 -4.31 -9.25
N LYS A 165 -0.82 -4.40 -10.06
CA LYS A 165 -0.99 -3.54 -11.23
C LYS A 165 -2.22 -2.69 -11.07
N GLU A 166 -2.07 -1.43 -11.40
CA GLU A 166 -3.14 -0.46 -11.34
C GLU A 166 -3.48 -0.03 -12.76
N ILE A 167 -4.75 -0.13 -13.11
CA ILE A 167 -5.26 0.19 -14.45
C ILE A 167 -6.27 1.31 -14.29
N TYR A 168 -6.02 2.40 -15.00
CA TYR A 168 -6.87 3.57 -15.08
C TYR A 168 -7.52 3.56 -16.45
N LEU A 169 -8.83 3.66 -16.48
CA LEU A 169 -9.65 3.70 -17.69
C LEU A 169 -10.29 5.09 -17.78
N LYS A 170 -10.31 5.58 -19.01
CA LYS A 170 -11.03 6.80 -19.39
C LYS A 170 -12.48 6.42 -19.65
N ASN A 171 -13.43 7.25 -19.22
CA ASN A 171 -14.80 7.10 -19.69
C ASN A 171 -14.83 7.44 -21.19
N ARG A 172 -15.02 6.43 -22.05
CA ARG A 172 -14.94 6.60 -23.50
C ARG A 172 -16.15 7.32 -24.08
N HIS A 173 -17.29 7.29 -23.40
CA HIS A 173 -18.48 8.02 -23.82
C HIS A 173 -18.32 9.54 -23.68
N THR A 174 -17.72 9.98 -22.57
CA THR A 174 -17.54 11.41 -22.25
C THR A 174 -16.14 11.93 -22.56
N GLU A 175 -15.23 11.04 -22.93
CA GLU A 175 -13.81 11.31 -23.14
C GLU A 175 -13.15 12.06 -21.96
N ASN A 176 -13.58 11.79 -20.73
CA ASN A 176 -13.07 12.43 -19.53
C ASN A 176 -12.50 11.42 -18.53
N TRP A 177 -11.30 11.69 -18.01
CA TRP A 177 -10.64 10.87 -17.00
C TRP A 177 -11.26 10.98 -15.60
N LEU A 178 -11.94 12.09 -15.31
CA LEU A 178 -12.62 12.34 -14.03
C LEU A 178 -14.05 11.82 -14.00
N HIS A 179 -14.63 11.43 -15.14
CA HIS A 179 -15.91 10.74 -15.15
C HIS A 179 -15.67 9.24 -14.98
N PRO A 180 -16.44 8.54 -14.14
CA PRO A 180 -16.28 7.10 -13.94
C PRO A 180 -16.39 6.35 -15.27
N PRO A 181 -15.48 5.43 -15.60
CA PRO A 181 -15.63 4.59 -16.78
C PRO A 181 -16.87 3.70 -16.63
N GLY A 182 -17.57 3.44 -17.73
CA GLY A 182 -18.75 2.58 -17.72
C GLY A 182 -18.38 1.12 -17.42
N LEU A 183 -19.14 0.44 -16.58
CA LEU A 183 -18.91 -0.95 -16.20
C LEU A 183 -18.92 -1.88 -17.41
N LEU A 184 -19.97 -1.82 -18.22
CA LEU A 184 -20.14 -2.72 -19.36
C LEU A 184 -19.39 -2.22 -20.59
N THR A 185 -19.27 -0.90 -20.77
CA THR A 185 -18.66 -0.32 -21.96
C THR A 185 -17.15 -0.18 -21.85
N ASP A 186 -16.57 -0.04 -20.66
CA ASP A 186 -15.14 0.24 -20.48
C ASP A 186 -14.45 -0.78 -19.55
N VAL A 187 -15.01 -1.07 -18.38
CA VAL A 187 -14.39 -1.98 -17.40
C VAL A 187 -14.43 -3.43 -17.87
N LYS A 188 -15.61 -3.93 -18.27
CA LYS A 188 -15.78 -5.33 -18.71
C LYS A 188 -14.88 -5.67 -19.90
N PRO A 189 -14.78 -4.87 -20.98
CA PRO A 189 -13.86 -5.17 -22.07
C PRO A 189 -12.39 -5.27 -21.63
N ALA A 190 -11.96 -4.42 -20.69
CA ALA A 190 -10.61 -4.52 -20.12
C ALA A 190 -10.44 -5.83 -19.33
N ILE A 191 -11.44 -6.21 -18.52
CA ILE A 191 -11.43 -7.48 -17.79
C ILE A 191 -11.41 -8.67 -18.75
N ASP A 192 -12.24 -8.69 -19.80
CA ASP A 192 -12.28 -9.76 -20.79
C ASP A 192 -10.92 -9.99 -21.44
N LEU A 193 -10.24 -8.91 -21.87
CA LEU A 193 -8.89 -8.97 -22.43
C LEU A 193 -7.85 -9.50 -21.43
N LEU A 194 -7.96 -9.14 -20.15
CA LEU A 194 -7.09 -9.68 -19.10
C LEU A 194 -7.39 -11.16 -18.82
N MET A 195 -8.65 -11.58 -19.01
CA MET A 195 -9.11 -12.95 -18.79
C MET A 195 -8.72 -13.93 -19.91
N ASP A 196 -8.34 -13.39 -21.07
CA ASP A 196 -7.85 -14.16 -22.22
C ASP A 196 -6.34 -14.47 -22.15
N ASP A 197 -5.61 -13.87 -21.21
CA ASP A 197 -4.17 -14.08 -21.06
C ASP A 197 -3.85 -15.10 -19.95
N ASP A 198 -3.21 -16.20 -20.34
CA ASP A 198 -2.84 -17.29 -19.42
C ASP A 198 -1.86 -16.83 -18.34
N THR A 199 -0.97 -15.86 -18.63
CA THR A 199 -0.01 -15.35 -17.65
C THR A 199 -0.76 -14.59 -16.56
N ILE A 200 -1.74 -13.75 -16.93
CA ILE A 200 -2.60 -13.06 -15.96
C ILE A 200 -3.42 -14.05 -15.13
N GLN A 201 -3.99 -15.08 -15.77
CA GLN A 201 -4.74 -16.13 -15.06
C GLN A 201 -3.89 -16.89 -14.05
N ASP A 202 -2.63 -17.14 -14.41
CA ASP A 202 -1.70 -17.83 -13.53
C ASP A 202 -1.17 -16.93 -12.42
N CYS A 203 -0.91 -15.65 -12.66
CA CYS A 203 -0.22 -14.83 -11.66
C CYS A 203 -1.13 -14.06 -10.70
N VAL A 204 -2.37 -13.75 -11.09
CA VAL A 204 -3.25 -12.89 -10.28
C VAL A 204 -4.00 -13.72 -9.23
N ASN A 205 -3.93 -13.28 -7.97
CA ASN A 205 -4.67 -13.87 -6.86
C ASN A 205 -6.05 -13.23 -6.70
N ALA A 206 -6.14 -11.91 -6.83
CA ALA A 206 -7.39 -11.15 -6.78
C ALA A 206 -7.40 -9.99 -7.76
N MET A 207 -8.60 -9.61 -8.18
CA MET A 207 -8.88 -8.37 -8.87
C MET A 207 -9.92 -7.61 -8.07
N VAL A 208 -9.68 -6.31 -7.88
CA VAL A 208 -10.68 -5.41 -7.29
C VAL A 208 -11.03 -4.31 -8.29
N ILE A 209 -12.30 -3.93 -8.31
CA ILE A 209 -12.88 -3.01 -9.29
C ILE A 209 -13.47 -1.82 -8.53
N ARG A 210 -13.19 -0.61 -9.00
CA ARG A 210 -13.60 0.62 -8.33
C ARG A 210 -15.11 0.87 -8.48
N GLN A 211 -15.74 1.22 -7.35
CA GLN A 211 -17.11 1.75 -7.30
C GLN A 211 -17.09 3.29 -7.34
N TYR A 212 -18.14 3.88 -7.89
CA TYR A 212 -18.37 5.33 -7.93
C TYR A 212 -19.82 5.66 -7.52
N PRO A 213 -20.17 5.45 -6.23
CA PRO A 213 -21.55 5.47 -5.76
C PRO A 213 -22.35 6.69 -6.23
N GLY A 214 -23.47 6.44 -6.91
CA GLY A 214 -24.38 7.48 -7.40
C GLY A 214 -23.92 8.20 -8.68
N GLU A 215 -22.78 7.83 -9.26
CA GLU A 215 -22.25 8.43 -10.48
C GLU A 215 -22.39 7.53 -11.72
N ARG A 216 -22.76 6.26 -11.50
CA ARG A 216 -23.00 5.25 -12.53
C ARG A 216 -24.47 4.86 -12.56
N ASN A 217 -24.96 4.48 -13.74
CA ASN A 217 -26.39 4.20 -13.99
C ASN A 217 -26.62 2.79 -14.58
N GLU A 218 -25.65 1.88 -14.51
CA GLU A 218 -25.74 0.51 -15.04
C GLU A 218 -26.52 -0.47 -14.15
N GLY A 219 -27.42 0.03 -13.29
CA GLY A 219 -28.40 -0.80 -12.57
C GLY A 219 -27.84 -1.67 -11.45
N ILE A 220 -26.59 -1.44 -11.01
CA ILE A 220 -26.00 -2.08 -9.83
C ILE A 220 -25.90 -1.07 -8.69
N VAL A 221 -26.24 -1.50 -7.48
CA VAL A 221 -26.11 -0.66 -6.28
C VAL A 221 -24.65 -0.61 -5.86
N GLU A 222 -24.10 0.58 -5.78
CA GLU A 222 -22.75 0.87 -5.29
C GLU A 222 -22.86 1.55 -3.93
N ASN A 223 -22.29 0.93 -2.89
CA ASN A 223 -22.37 1.42 -1.49
C ASN A 223 -21.00 1.50 -0.81
N ASP A 224 -19.92 1.22 -1.54
CA ASP A 224 -18.56 1.14 -0.99
C ASP A 224 -17.57 1.75 -1.99
N ALA A 225 -16.27 1.63 -1.71
CA ALA A 225 -15.18 2.09 -2.56
C ALA A 225 -14.80 1.07 -3.64
N TRP A 226 -14.93 -0.23 -3.38
CA TRP A 226 -14.43 -1.29 -4.26
C TRP A 226 -15.34 -2.51 -4.24
N TRP A 227 -15.42 -3.22 -5.36
CA TRP A 227 -15.83 -4.62 -5.41
C TRP A 227 -14.60 -5.52 -5.42
N GLY A 228 -14.79 -6.74 -4.92
CA GLY A 228 -13.94 -7.86 -5.29
C GLY A 228 -14.54 -8.54 -6.53
N PHE A 229 -13.70 -9.07 -7.40
CA PHE A 229 -14.15 -9.72 -8.64
C PHE A 229 -13.98 -11.25 -8.56
N ASP A 230 -15.06 -11.99 -8.72
CA ASP A 230 -15.04 -13.45 -8.83
C ASP A 230 -14.57 -13.91 -10.22
N ARG A 231 -13.25 -13.78 -10.39
CA ARG A 231 -12.51 -14.21 -11.57
C ARG A 231 -12.83 -15.64 -11.97
N GLN A 232 -12.87 -16.57 -11.02
CA GLN A 232 -12.96 -18.00 -11.34
C GLN A 232 -14.34 -18.35 -11.90
N SER A 233 -15.42 -17.87 -11.27
CA SER A 233 -16.77 -18.08 -11.78
C SER A 233 -16.99 -17.37 -13.10
N TYR A 234 -16.43 -16.16 -13.27
CA TYR A 234 -16.54 -15.41 -14.52
C TYR A 234 -15.81 -16.12 -15.68
N GLN A 235 -14.57 -16.54 -15.44
CA GLN A 235 -13.72 -17.24 -16.42
C GLN A 235 -14.36 -18.51 -16.96
N ASN A 236 -14.94 -19.32 -16.07
CA ASN A 236 -15.55 -20.60 -16.40
C ASN A 236 -17.01 -20.45 -16.89
N GLY A 237 -17.57 -19.24 -16.82
CA GLY A 237 -18.93 -18.93 -17.23
C GLY A 237 -19.04 -18.43 -18.67
N PRO A 238 -20.24 -18.00 -19.09
CA PRO A 238 -20.48 -17.55 -20.46
C PRO A 238 -19.97 -16.12 -20.75
N ARG A 239 -19.35 -15.45 -19.77
CA ARG A 239 -18.80 -14.08 -19.85
C ARG A 239 -19.74 -13.02 -20.45
N SER A 240 -21.04 -13.23 -20.29
CA SER A 240 -22.08 -12.27 -20.64
C SER A 240 -22.06 -11.04 -19.71
N ASP A 241 -22.73 -9.96 -20.09
CA ASP A 241 -22.89 -8.77 -19.23
C ASP A 241 -23.52 -9.13 -17.87
N SER A 242 -24.54 -9.99 -17.87
CA SER A 242 -25.15 -10.48 -16.63
C SER A 242 -24.15 -11.29 -15.79
N SER A 243 -23.31 -12.10 -16.43
CA SER A 243 -22.28 -12.87 -15.72
C SER A 243 -21.20 -11.95 -15.13
N PHE A 244 -20.82 -10.90 -15.83
CA PHE A 244 -19.85 -9.91 -15.35
C PHE A 244 -20.39 -9.19 -14.11
N LEU A 245 -21.62 -8.67 -14.18
CA LEU A 245 -22.24 -7.97 -13.05
C LEU A 245 -22.43 -8.89 -11.83
N LYS A 246 -22.77 -10.17 -12.05
CA LYS A 246 -22.88 -11.16 -10.97
C LYS A 246 -21.52 -11.52 -10.33
N ALA A 247 -20.42 -11.38 -11.07
CA ALA A 247 -19.08 -11.62 -10.56
C ALA A 247 -18.54 -10.45 -9.72
N LEU A 248 -19.23 -9.29 -9.68
CA LEU A 248 -18.91 -8.19 -8.78
C LEU A 248 -19.46 -8.52 -7.37
N LEU A 249 -18.54 -8.80 -6.45
CA LEU A 249 -18.84 -9.17 -5.08
C LEU A 249 -18.52 -8.01 -4.11
N PRO A 250 -19.13 -7.96 -2.91
CA PRO A 250 -18.62 -7.13 -1.83
C PRO A 250 -17.12 -7.34 -1.62
N LEU A 251 -16.36 -6.26 -1.38
CA LEU A 251 -14.89 -6.28 -1.36
C LEU A 251 -14.33 -7.46 -0.54
N LYS A 252 -14.79 -7.61 0.71
CA LYS A 252 -14.32 -8.67 1.61
C LYS A 252 -14.59 -10.08 1.10
N ALA A 253 -15.67 -10.29 0.35
CA ALA A 253 -16.01 -11.58 -0.23
C ALA A 253 -15.05 -11.94 -1.37
N GLY A 254 -14.65 -10.97 -2.21
CA GLY A 254 -13.66 -11.21 -3.26
C GLY A 254 -12.20 -11.24 -2.79
N LEU A 255 -11.96 -11.01 -1.50
CA LEU A 255 -10.64 -11.12 -0.84
C LEU A 255 -10.54 -12.33 0.10
N HIS A 256 -11.48 -13.29 0.06
CA HIS A 256 -11.55 -14.44 0.97
C HIS A 256 -10.29 -15.30 1.02
N GLN A 257 -9.49 -15.30 -0.04
CA GLN A 257 -8.23 -16.02 -0.19
C GLN A 257 -7.04 -15.39 0.57
N PHE A 258 -7.19 -14.17 1.12
CA PHE A 258 -6.14 -13.53 1.92
C PHE A 258 -6.36 -13.72 3.42
N GLU A 259 -5.29 -14.10 4.13
CA GLU A 259 -5.27 -14.14 5.60
C GLU A 259 -5.63 -12.78 6.21
N LEU A 260 -5.13 -11.70 5.60
CA LEU A 260 -5.30 -10.33 6.08
C LEU A 260 -6.46 -9.58 5.40
N LYS A 261 -7.48 -10.28 4.91
CA LYS A 261 -8.56 -9.68 4.09
C LYS A 261 -9.22 -8.43 4.69
N ASP A 262 -9.42 -8.38 6.01
CA ASP A 262 -10.05 -7.24 6.68
C ASP A 262 -9.13 -6.01 6.64
N TYR A 263 -7.85 -6.20 6.95
CA TYR A 263 -6.82 -5.16 6.86
C TYR A 263 -6.63 -4.69 5.40
N ILE A 264 -6.65 -5.60 4.43
CA ILE A 264 -6.54 -5.26 3.01
C ILE A 264 -7.74 -4.42 2.56
N SER A 265 -8.94 -4.86 2.91
CA SER A 265 -10.19 -4.17 2.62
C SER A 265 -10.17 -2.74 3.17
N GLU A 266 -9.78 -2.57 4.43
CA GLU A 266 -9.67 -1.24 5.05
C GLU A 266 -8.59 -0.39 4.38
N GLY A 267 -7.40 -0.94 4.16
CA GLY A 267 -6.30 -0.21 3.53
C GLY A 267 -6.65 0.29 2.12
N LEU A 268 -7.31 -0.53 1.30
CA LEU A 268 -7.76 -0.12 -0.04
C LEU A 268 -8.78 1.04 -0.01
N THR A 269 -9.64 1.09 1.01
CA THR A 269 -10.62 2.19 1.18
C THR A 269 -9.96 3.49 1.61
N ARG A 270 -8.71 3.43 2.13
CA ARG A 270 -7.97 4.58 2.66
C ARG A 270 -6.73 4.96 1.84
N GLN A 271 -6.51 4.30 0.70
CA GLN A 271 -5.28 4.47 -0.08
C GLN A 271 -5.36 5.65 -1.06
N TYR A 272 -6.48 5.83 -1.75
CA TYR A 272 -6.57 6.75 -2.89
C TYR A 272 -7.65 7.81 -2.69
N THR A 273 -7.42 8.98 -3.26
CA THR A 273 -8.51 9.94 -3.52
C THR A 273 -9.23 9.57 -4.80
N ARG A 274 -10.35 10.26 -5.07
CA ARG A 274 -11.10 10.14 -6.32
C ARG A 274 -10.22 10.35 -7.56
N GLU A 275 -9.33 11.33 -7.53
CA GLU A 275 -8.51 11.71 -8.68
C GLU A 275 -7.35 10.76 -8.95
N THR A 276 -6.96 9.96 -7.95
CA THR A 276 -5.79 9.09 -8.01
C THR A 276 -6.13 7.61 -7.96
N THR A 277 -7.41 7.25 -7.84
CA THR A 277 -7.80 5.85 -7.75
C THR A 277 -7.75 5.16 -9.13
N PRO A 278 -7.17 3.96 -9.22
CA PRO A 278 -7.35 3.13 -10.41
C PRO A 278 -8.77 2.57 -10.48
N ASP A 279 -9.17 2.11 -11.66
CA ASP A 279 -10.47 1.46 -11.88
C ASP A 279 -10.41 -0.04 -11.68
N ILE A 280 -9.26 -0.64 -12.00
CA ILE A 280 -8.99 -2.06 -11.78
C ILE A 280 -7.64 -2.15 -11.08
N LYS A 281 -7.58 -2.93 -9.99
CA LYS A 281 -6.33 -3.27 -9.34
C LYS A 281 -6.15 -4.78 -9.33
N LEU A 282 -5.05 -5.23 -9.91
CA LEU A 282 -4.61 -6.62 -9.89
C LEU A 282 -3.72 -6.83 -8.67
N ILE A 283 -3.95 -7.92 -7.95
CA ILE A 283 -3.15 -8.32 -6.80
C ILE A 283 -2.60 -9.71 -7.09
N ASN A 284 -1.28 -9.83 -7.16
CA ASN A 284 -0.63 -11.09 -7.53
C ASN A 284 -0.70 -12.14 -6.42
N LYS A 285 -0.48 -13.40 -6.83
CA LYS A 285 -0.16 -14.50 -5.92
C LYS A 285 1.12 -14.20 -5.16
N LYS A 286 1.25 -14.78 -3.98
CA LYS A 286 2.46 -14.69 -3.17
C LYS A 286 3.65 -15.23 -3.95
N GLY A 287 4.76 -14.50 -3.98
CA GLY A 287 5.96 -14.89 -4.73
C GLY A 287 5.95 -14.48 -6.22
N TYR A 288 4.87 -13.90 -6.73
CA TYR A 288 4.70 -13.56 -8.16
C TYR A 288 4.81 -12.04 -8.34
N TYR A 289 5.80 -11.61 -9.13
CA TYR A 289 6.14 -10.19 -9.26
C TYR A 289 6.27 -9.77 -10.71
N PHE A 290 5.63 -8.65 -11.05
CA PHE A 290 5.89 -7.94 -12.29
C PHE A 290 7.26 -7.25 -12.19
N GLU A 291 8.16 -7.59 -13.09
CA GLU A 291 9.49 -7.03 -13.09
C GLU A 291 10.02 -6.65 -14.46
N VAL A 292 10.94 -5.70 -14.44
CA VAL A 292 11.79 -5.34 -15.58
C VAL A 292 13.16 -6.00 -15.42
N ASP A 293 13.65 -6.12 -14.18
CA ASP A 293 14.91 -6.80 -13.87
C ASP A 293 14.64 -8.22 -13.36
N PHE A 294 14.85 -9.19 -14.24
CA PHE A 294 14.65 -10.61 -13.95
C PHE A 294 15.79 -11.22 -13.13
N THR A 295 16.85 -10.45 -12.84
CA THR A 295 17.94 -10.88 -11.94
C THR A 295 17.64 -10.57 -10.48
N LYS A 296 16.60 -9.76 -10.22
CA LYS A 296 16.23 -9.37 -8.86
C LYS A 296 15.78 -10.57 -8.04
N TYR A 297 16.36 -10.72 -6.86
CA TYR A 297 16.10 -11.86 -5.96
C TYR A 297 14.77 -11.73 -5.20
N GLY A 298 14.41 -10.52 -4.79
CA GLY A 298 13.23 -10.29 -3.97
C GLY A 298 12.67 -8.87 -4.10
N HIS A 299 11.43 -8.70 -3.67
CA HIS A 299 10.73 -7.43 -3.74
C HIS A 299 9.68 -7.33 -2.62
N HIS A 300 9.28 -6.10 -2.30
CA HIS A 300 8.24 -5.77 -1.33
C HIS A 300 6.97 -5.23 -2.01
N GLY A 301 5.96 -4.86 -1.20
CA GLY A 301 4.75 -4.18 -1.67
C GLY A 301 3.54 -5.09 -1.88
N SER A 302 3.62 -6.34 -1.44
CA SER A 302 2.50 -7.28 -1.49
C SER A 302 1.52 -7.04 -0.34
N TYR A 303 0.42 -7.78 -0.35
CA TYR A 303 -0.61 -7.75 0.70
C TYR A 303 -0.49 -8.92 1.68
N TYR A 304 0.62 -9.68 1.60
CA TYR A 304 0.84 -10.82 2.46
C TYR A 304 1.53 -10.38 3.76
N PRO A 305 1.41 -11.18 4.85
CA PRO A 305 1.98 -10.82 6.14
C PRO A 305 3.45 -10.43 6.11
N GLU A 306 4.24 -11.00 5.20
CA GLU A 306 5.69 -10.78 5.13
C GLU A 306 6.06 -9.35 4.71
N ASP A 307 5.21 -8.68 3.93
CA ASP A 307 5.41 -7.28 3.55
C ASP A 307 4.61 -6.32 4.44
N THR A 308 3.53 -6.80 5.08
CA THR A 308 2.54 -5.94 5.75
C THR A 308 2.69 -5.89 7.27
N VAL A 309 3.29 -6.92 7.87
CA VAL A 309 3.46 -7.04 9.33
C VAL A 309 4.94 -6.86 9.68
N LEU A 310 5.20 -5.88 10.54
CA LEU A 310 6.52 -5.47 10.98
C LEU A 310 6.65 -5.63 12.50
N SER A 311 7.90 -5.57 12.97
CA SER A 311 8.25 -5.48 14.38
C SER A 311 8.83 -4.10 14.67
N PHE A 312 8.27 -3.37 15.64
CA PHE A 312 8.85 -2.12 16.13
C PHE A 312 9.48 -2.29 17.50
N TRP A 313 10.62 -1.64 17.67
CA TRP A 313 11.35 -1.60 18.94
C TRP A 313 11.57 -0.14 19.32
N ILE A 314 11.17 0.19 20.53
CA ILE A 314 11.47 1.49 21.15
C ILE A 314 12.43 1.20 22.28
N ALA A 315 13.65 1.72 22.17
CA ALA A 315 14.69 1.49 23.15
C ALA A 315 15.64 2.69 23.16
N GLY A 316 16.29 2.91 24.30
CA GLY A 316 17.37 3.88 24.41
C GLY A 316 17.58 4.40 25.83
N PRO A 317 18.67 5.15 26.04
CA PRO A 317 18.90 5.87 27.28
C PRO A 317 17.71 6.80 27.59
N GLY A 318 17.27 6.80 28.85
CA GLY A 318 16.15 7.63 29.30
C GLY A 318 14.77 6.99 29.18
N LEU A 319 14.58 5.93 28.38
CA LEU A 319 13.26 5.28 28.31
C LEU A 319 12.78 4.80 29.69
N LYS A 320 13.70 4.29 30.51
CA LYS A 320 13.40 3.84 31.89
C LYS A 320 12.81 4.91 32.82
N THR A 321 12.98 6.19 32.51
CA THR A 321 12.43 7.28 33.32
C THR A 321 10.99 7.64 32.93
N ILE A 322 10.51 7.09 31.81
CA ILE A 322 9.15 7.29 31.29
C ILE A 322 8.37 5.98 31.35
N ILE A 323 9.02 4.84 31.10
CA ILE A 323 8.46 3.49 31.12
C ILE A 323 9.48 2.59 31.86
N PRO A 324 9.30 2.31 33.16
CA PRO A 324 10.30 1.69 34.03
C PRO A 324 10.54 0.21 33.78
N GLU A 325 9.65 -0.44 33.03
CA GLU A 325 9.72 -1.87 32.75
C GLU A 325 9.92 -2.15 31.26
N ARG A 326 10.22 -3.41 30.97
CA ARG A 326 10.22 -3.93 29.60
C ARG A 326 8.81 -4.36 29.26
N HIS A 327 8.35 -3.99 28.07
CA HIS A 327 7.02 -4.36 27.62
C HIS A 327 7.07 -5.04 26.27
N THR A 328 6.24 -6.05 26.10
CA THR A 328 5.90 -6.60 24.79
C THR A 328 4.41 -6.37 24.56
N ILE A 329 4.09 -5.60 23.52
CA ILE A 329 2.74 -5.34 23.06
C ILE A 329 2.45 -6.30 21.91
N ALA A 330 1.63 -7.31 22.17
CA ALA A 330 1.23 -8.31 21.18
C ALA A 330 -0.05 -7.91 20.39
N SER A 331 -0.78 -6.92 20.87
CA SER A 331 -1.97 -6.40 20.17
C SER A 331 -1.59 -5.77 18.83
N ALA A 332 -2.49 -5.83 17.85
CA ALA A 332 -2.30 -5.20 16.55
C ALA A 332 -2.14 -3.68 16.71
N THR A 333 -1.05 -3.15 16.16
CA THR A 333 -0.71 -1.72 16.12
C THR A 333 -0.41 -1.31 14.68
N SER A 334 -0.22 -0.03 14.41
CA SER A 334 0.04 0.48 13.06
C SER A 334 1.32 1.31 13.00
N THR A 335 1.97 1.36 11.84
CA THR A 335 3.05 2.34 11.60
C THR A 335 2.55 3.79 11.69
N LEU A 336 1.23 4.03 11.53
CA LEU A 336 0.61 5.33 11.78
C LEU A 336 0.73 5.79 13.24
N ASP A 337 0.89 4.84 14.16
CA ASP A 337 0.97 5.09 15.60
C ASP A 337 2.30 5.75 16.01
N LEU A 338 3.27 5.88 15.10
CA LEU A 338 4.58 6.46 15.40
C LEU A 338 4.49 7.87 16.01
N ILE A 339 3.70 8.77 15.41
CA ILE A 339 3.58 10.14 15.92
C ILE A 339 2.95 10.17 17.31
N PRO A 340 1.79 9.52 17.57
CA PRO A 340 1.23 9.42 18.92
C PRO A 340 2.21 8.84 19.95
N MET A 341 2.97 7.80 19.58
CA MET A 341 3.98 7.20 20.45
C MET A 341 5.09 8.18 20.80
N VAL A 342 5.65 8.88 19.80
CA VAL A 342 6.72 9.86 20.03
C VAL A 342 6.21 11.05 20.83
N ALA A 343 4.97 11.51 20.57
CA ALA A 343 4.35 12.57 21.36
C ALA A 343 4.26 12.19 22.84
N TYR A 344 3.81 10.98 23.14
CA TYR A 344 3.74 10.45 24.51
C TYR A 344 5.12 10.39 25.17
N LEU A 345 6.11 9.81 24.50
CA LEU A 345 7.46 9.64 25.04
C LEU A 345 8.18 10.98 25.27
N LEU A 346 7.90 12.00 24.46
CA LEU A 346 8.52 13.32 24.60
C LEU A 346 7.71 14.29 25.48
N GLY A 347 6.59 13.83 26.04
CA GLY A 347 5.67 14.68 26.83
C GLY A 347 5.06 15.81 26.00
N MET A 348 4.87 15.61 24.70
CA MET A 348 4.22 16.56 23.80
C MET A 348 2.71 16.32 23.80
N GLN A 349 1.94 17.37 23.52
CA GLN A 349 0.53 17.21 23.23
C GLN A 349 0.35 16.35 21.97
N GLN A 350 -0.55 15.36 22.04
CA GLN A 350 -0.87 14.54 20.88
C GLN A 350 -1.45 15.42 19.75
N PRO A 351 -0.91 15.36 18.52
CA PRO A 351 -1.47 16.10 17.40
C PRO A 351 -2.93 15.74 17.11
N VAL A 352 -3.72 16.73 16.71
CA VAL A 352 -5.13 16.56 16.31
C VAL A 352 -5.21 16.21 14.82
N GLY A 353 -6.18 15.39 14.44
CA GLY A 353 -6.47 15.09 13.02
C GLY A 353 -5.54 14.07 12.38
N ILE A 354 -4.77 13.33 13.17
CA ILE A 354 -3.99 12.17 12.71
C ILE A 354 -4.84 10.89 12.81
N ASP A 355 -4.55 9.92 11.94
CA ASP A 355 -5.24 8.63 11.88
C ASP A 355 -4.65 7.61 12.88
N GLY A 356 -3.38 7.79 13.27
CA GLY A 356 -2.70 6.96 14.25
C GLY A 356 -3.21 7.12 15.68
N ARG A 357 -3.00 6.09 16.50
CA ARG A 357 -3.38 6.03 17.92
C ARG A 357 -2.16 5.74 18.79
N ASN A 358 -2.22 6.05 20.08
CA ASN A 358 -1.10 5.78 20.99
C ASN A 358 -1.26 4.41 21.70
N PRO A 359 -0.56 3.35 21.26
CA PRO A 359 -0.60 2.05 21.94
C PRO A 359 0.11 2.06 23.31
N LEU A 360 0.87 3.12 23.63
CA LEU A 360 1.63 3.22 24.89
C LEU A 360 0.83 3.88 26.02
N ALA A 361 -0.33 4.47 25.73
CA ALA A 361 -1.10 5.28 26.69
C ALA A 361 -1.54 4.51 27.97
N GLY A 362 -1.56 3.17 27.92
CA GLY A 362 -1.88 2.32 29.06
C GLY A 362 -0.65 1.79 29.83
N LEU A 363 0.57 2.05 29.34
CA LEU A 363 1.78 1.69 30.05
C LEU A 363 2.02 2.75 31.12
N LYS A 364 1.87 2.36 32.38
CA LYS A 364 2.09 3.24 33.52
C LYS A 364 3.54 3.76 33.51
N PRO A 365 3.76 5.07 33.68
CA PRO A 365 5.09 5.61 33.93
C PRO A 365 5.72 5.14 35.23
#